data_AF-A0A1G2HVP4-F1
#
_entry.id   AF-A0A1G2HVP4-F1
#
_cell.length_a   1.000
_cell.length_b   1.000
_cell.length_c   1.000
_cell.angle_alpha   90.00
_cell.angle_beta   90.00
_cell.angle_gamma   90.00
#
_symmetry.space_group_name_H-M   'P 1'
#
loop_
_entity.id
_entity.type
_entity.pdbx_description
1 polymer ?
#
loop_
_entity_poly.entity_id
_entity_poly.type
_entity_poly.pdbx_seq_one_letter_code
_entity_poly.pdbx_strand_id
1 'polypeptide(L)' 'MDEAQKAKLEATCSCGSGKMYGVCCGKEEMCFCGSGKAVKDCCMVAPEAHGVDPSAVKE' A
#
# COMPACT_ATOMS: atom_id res chain seq x y z
N MET A 1 0.77 -5.55 -10.92
CA MET A 1 0.90 -6.07 -9.55
C MET A 1 -0.17 -7.12 -9.35
N ASP A 2 0.16 -8.21 -8.67
CA ASP A 2 -0.79 -9.27 -8.31
C ASP A 2 -1.88 -8.76 -7.36
N GLU A 3 -3.11 -9.25 -7.54
CA GLU A 3 -4.28 -8.86 -6.73
C GLU A 3 -4.06 -9.10 -5.23
N ALA A 4 -3.33 -10.16 -4.86
CA ALA A 4 -3.02 -10.45 -3.46
C ALA A 4 -2.14 -9.37 -2.81
N GLN A 5 -1.19 -8.83 -3.55
CA GLN A 5 -0.33 -7.76 -3.05
C GLN A 5 -1.09 -6.45 -2.95
N LYS A 6 -1.91 -6.16 -3.96
CA LYS A 6 -2.84 -5.04 -3.95
C LYS A 6 -3.70 -5.05 -2.70
N ALA A 7 -4.37 -6.18 -2.44
CA ALA A 7 -5.21 -6.39 -1.27
C ALA A 7 -4.43 -6.22 0.04
N LYS A 8 -3.17 -6.67 0.12
CA LYS A 8 -2.32 -6.44 1.31
C LYS A 8 -2.05 -4.95 1.52
N LEU A 9 -1.72 -4.21 0.47
CA LEU A 9 -1.44 -2.77 0.54
C LEU A 9 -2.69 -1.96 0.93
N GLU A 10 -3.86 -2.33 0.38
CA GLU A 10 -5.16 -1.70 0.64
C GLU A 10 -5.80 -2.12 1.97
N ALA A 11 -5.40 -3.26 2.54
CA ALA A 11 -5.95 -3.75 3.79
C ALA A 11 -5.74 -2.75 4.94
N THR A 12 -6.73 -2.59 5.81
CA THR A 12 -6.59 -1.77 7.01
C THR A 12 -5.43 -2.28 7.87
N CYS A 13 -4.58 -1.35 8.30
CA CYS A 13 -3.43 -1.67 9.14
C CYS A 13 -3.90 -2.10 10.54
N SER A 14 -3.45 -3.27 10.98
CA SER A 14 -3.82 -3.84 12.29
C SER A 14 -3.23 -3.10 13.49
N CYS A 15 -2.40 -2.07 13.29
CA CYS A 15 -1.84 -1.26 14.38
C CYS A 15 -2.87 -0.31 15.03
N GLY A 16 -4.12 -0.33 14.58
CA GLY A 16 -5.20 0.50 15.14
C GLY A 16 -5.22 1.93 14.61
N SER A 17 -4.38 2.28 13.64
CA SER A 17 -4.35 3.63 13.06
C SER A 17 -5.51 3.95 12.11
N GLY A 18 -6.35 2.97 11.75
CA GLY A 18 -7.45 3.13 10.77
C GLY A 18 -7.00 3.25 9.31
N LYS A 19 -5.72 3.53 9.07
CA LYS A 19 -5.09 3.69 7.76
C LYS A 19 -4.81 2.36 7.07
N MET A 20 -4.69 2.36 5.75
CA MET A 20 -4.26 1.19 5.00
C MET A 20 -2.81 0.79 5.33
N TYR A 21 -2.51 -0.50 5.22
CA TYR A 21 -1.22 -1.07 5.56
C TYR A 21 -0.09 -0.38 4.79
N GLY A 22 -0.28 -0.15 3.49
CA GLY A 22 0.75 0.42 2.63
C GLY A 22 1.14 1.87 2.94
N VAL A 23 0.32 2.65 3.66
CA VAL A 23 0.71 4.01 4.12
C VAL A 23 0.99 4.08 5.62
N CYS A 24 0.78 2.98 6.32
CA CYS A 24 1.01 2.85 7.74
C CYS A 24 2.27 2.01 7.99
N CYS A 25 2.15 0.86 8.66
CA CYS A 25 3.29 0.00 8.99
C CYS A 25 4.01 -0.58 7.76
N GLY A 26 3.29 -0.76 6.64
CA GLY A 26 3.84 -1.31 5.40
C GLY A 26 4.56 -0.28 4.53
N LYS A 27 4.50 1.02 4.86
CA LYS A 27 5.01 2.09 3.97
C LYS A 27 6.53 2.01 3.73
N GLU A 28 7.27 1.54 4.72
CA GLU A 28 8.74 1.40 4.66
C GLU A 28 9.17 0.00 4.22
N GLU A 29 8.23 -0.95 4.14
CA GLU A 29 8.53 -2.27 3.58
C GLU A 29 8.85 -2.16 2.09
N MET A 30 9.65 -3.11 1.59
CA MET A 30 9.92 -3.23 0.17
C MET A 30 8.61 -3.55 -0.58
N CYS A 31 8.27 -2.77 -1.61
CA CYS A 31 7.07 -3.08 -2.40
C CYS A 31 7.28 -4.42 -3.10
N PHE A 32 6.35 -5.32 -2.85
CA PHE A 32 6.36 -6.66 -3.39
C PHE A 32 6.14 -6.69 -4.92
N CYS A 33 5.87 -5.55 -5.58
CA CYS A 33 5.61 -5.46 -7.02
C CYS A 33 6.83 -5.74 -7.91
N GLY A 34 7.99 -6.04 -7.31
CA GLY A 34 9.23 -6.32 -8.02
C GLY A 34 10.06 -5.09 -8.40
N SER A 35 9.62 -3.87 -8.05
CA SER A 35 10.35 -2.64 -8.38
C SER A 35 11.60 -2.40 -7.52
N GLY A 36 11.80 -3.17 -6.45
CA GLY A 36 12.95 -3.02 -5.54
C GLY A 36 12.93 -1.73 -4.69
N LYS A 37 11.84 -0.99 -4.71
CA LYS A 37 11.62 0.26 -3.95
C LYS A 37 10.69 0.02 -2.77
N ALA A 38 10.77 0.85 -1.74
CA ALA A 38 9.81 0.82 -0.64
C ALA A 38 8.38 1.10 -1.14
N VAL A 39 7.37 0.61 -0.42
CA VAL A 39 5.96 0.82 -0.73
C VAL A 39 5.64 2.31 -0.92
N LYS A 40 6.08 3.16 0.02
CA LYS A 40 5.90 4.62 -0.02
C LYS A 40 6.56 5.31 -1.22
N ASP A 41 7.58 4.68 -1.80
CA ASP A 41 8.39 5.20 -2.91
C ASP A 41 8.06 4.50 -4.25
N CYS A 42 7.01 3.67 -4.26
CA CYS A 42 6.59 2.91 -5.42
C CYS A 42 5.06 2.85 -5.51
N CYS A 43 4.48 1.78 -4.99
CA CYS A 43 3.06 1.48 -5.13
C CYS A 43 2.14 2.52 -4.46
N MET A 44 2.66 3.29 -3.51
CA MET A 44 1.96 4.40 -2.85
C MET A 44 2.37 5.80 -3.31
N VAL A 45 3.30 5.93 -4.27
CA VAL A 45 3.57 7.22 -4.93
C VAL A 45 2.43 7.60 -5.87
N ALA A 46 1.89 6.60 -6.58
CA ALA A 46 0.78 6.77 -7.51
C ALA A 46 -0.15 5.54 -7.40
N PRO A 47 -0.92 5.43 -6.30
CA PRO A 47 -1.75 4.26 -6.02
C PRO A 47 -2.73 3.97 -7.16
N GLU A 48 -3.37 4.99 -7.73
CA GLU A 48 -4.31 4.86 -8.85
C GLU A 48 -3.65 4.28 -10.11
N ALA A 49 -2.43 4.72 -10.42
CA ALA A 49 -1.65 4.17 -11.55
C ALA A 49 -1.24 2.70 -11.33
N HIS A 50 -1.31 2.22 -10.08
CA HIS A 50 -1.03 0.84 -9.68
C HIS A 50 -2.31 0.07 -9.31
N GLY A 51 -3.48 0.66 -9.62
CA GLY A 51 -4.80 0.13 -9.38
C GLY A 51 -5.25 0.17 -7.92
N VAL A 52 -4.42 0.67 -7.00
CA VAL A 52 -4.73 0.83 -5.57
C VAL A 52 -5.72 1.98 -5.43
N ASP A 53 -6.83 1.75 -4.75
CA ASP A 53 -7.86 2.77 -4.56
C ASP A 53 -7.49 3.67 -3.35
N PRO A 54 -7.14 4.95 -3.57
CA PRO A 54 -6.77 5.85 -2.48
C PRO A 54 -7.96 6.21 -1.59
N SER A 55 -9.21 5.93 -2.00
CA SER A 55 -10.41 6.18 -1.18
C SER A 55 -10.55 5.15 -0.05
N ALA A 56 -9.82 4.02 -0.13
CA ALA A 56 -9.65 3.11 0.99
C ALA A 56 -8.76 3.70 2.11
N VAL A 57 -8.06 4.81 1.84
CA VAL A 57 -7.37 5.62 2.85
C VAL A 57 -8.38 6.46 3.59
N LYS A 58 -8.99 5.88 4.62
CA LYS A 58 -9.62 6.70 5.66
C LYS A 58 -8.51 7.25 6.54
N GLU A 59 -8.37 8.57 6.52
CA GLU A 59 -7.40 9.37 7.29
C GLU A 59 -7.61 9.26 8.80
#